data_AF-A0A4R1KDG9-F1
#
_entry.id   AF-A0A4R1KDG9-F1
#
_cell.length_a   1.000
_cell.length_b   1.000
_cell.length_c   1.000
_cell.angle_alpha   90.00
_cell.angle_beta   90.00
_cell.angle_gamma   90.00
#
_symmetry.space_group_name_H-M   'P 1'
#
loop_
_entity.id
_entity.type
_entity.pdbx_description
1 polymer ?
#
loop_
_entity_poly.entity_id
_entity_poly.type
_entity_poly.pdbx_seq_one_letter_code
_entity_poly.pdbx_strand_id
1 'polypeptide(L)'
;MNTEVIDSSINYTKDKTQKLKKACEDFEALFVSKMFETMRKSEIEGGLVEKNQGEEVFTSMLDSEIAQLSVKGGGMGLGKMMFESLSKYLDNDKGNNFPAQEKTAPTGSDILKLRQELSGTDVASDIAVRQ
;
A
#
# COMPACT_ATOMS: atom_id res chain seq x y z
N MET A 1 3.56 21.50 41.65
CA MET A 1 3.09 20.38 40.80
C MET A 1 2.91 20.96 39.40
N ASN A 2 3.83 20.67 38.48
CA ASN A 2 3.77 21.16 37.10
C ASN A 2 3.12 20.09 36.22
N THR A 3 1.90 20.34 35.77
CA THR A 3 1.15 19.45 34.87
C THR A 3 1.37 19.76 33.38
N GLU A 4 2.30 20.64 33.02
CA GLU A 4 2.53 21.04 31.63
C GLU A 4 3.38 20.05 30.80
N VAL A 5 3.93 19.00 31.43
CA VAL A 5 4.85 18.05 30.78
C VAL A 5 4.19 16.79 30.21
N ILE A 6 2.87 16.61 30.36
CA ILE A 6 2.18 15.36 29.97
C ILE A 6 1.64 15.39 28.52
N ASP A 7 1.62 16.54 27.84
CA ASP A 7 0.96 16.67 26.52
C ASP A 7 1.84 16.24 25.33
N SER A 8 3.17 16.22 25.46
CA SER A 8 4.08 15.92 24.34
C SER A 8 4.12 14.44 23.93
N SER A 9 3.66 13.51 24.76
CA SER A 9 3.70 12.07 24.51
C SER A 9 2.42 11.47 23.92
N ILE A 10 1.33 12.24 23.78
CA ILE A 10 0.00 11.69 23.42
C ILE A 10 -0.23 11.62 21.89
N ASN A 11 0.61 12.22 21.03
CA ASN A 11 0.28 12.41 19.61
C ASN A 11 1.22 11.81 18.56
N TYR A 12 2.16 10.94 18.95
CA TYR A 12 3.14 10.36 18.03
C TYR A 12 2.51 9.51 16.90
N THR A 13 1.47 8.73 17.22
CA THR A 13 0.74 7.92 16.23
C THR A 13 -0.09 8.78 15.27
N LYS A 14 -0.67 9.89 15.76
CA LYS A 14 -1.45 10.81 14.93
C LYS A 14 -0.57 11.53 13.91
N ASP A 15 0.64 11.90 14.31
CA ASP A 15 1.65 12.51 13.42
C ASP A 15 2.09 11.54 12.32
N LYS A 16 2.35 10.26 12.65
CA LYS A 16 2.66 9.22 11.64
C LYS A 16 1.52 9.04 10.63
N THR A 17 0.28 8.94 11.10
CA THR A 17 -0.90 8.77 10.22
C THR A 17 -1.11 9.98 9.33
N GLN A 18 -0.94 11.20 9.85
CA GLN A 18 -1.03 12.43 9.06
C GLN A 18 0.07 12.53 7.99
N LYS A 19 1.30 12.15 8.35
CA LYS A 19 2.43 12.10 7.40
C LYS A 19 2.19 11.07 6.28
N LEU A 20 1.66 9.90 6.61
CA LEU A 20 1.31 8.89 5.62
C LEU A 20 0.20 9.40 4.68
N LYS A 21 -0.85 10.01 5.22
CA LYS A 21 -1.94 10.61 4.41
C LYS A 21 -1.40 11.63 3.42
N LYS A 22 -0.55 12.54 3.89
CA LYS A 22 0.08 13.56 3.06
C LYS A 22 0.96 12.94 1.96
N ALA A 23 1.78 11.95 2.30
CA ALA A 23 2.61 11.26 1.31
C ALA A 23 1.78 10.56 0.21
N CYS A 24 0.65 9.95 0.59
CA CYS A 24 -0.27 9.35 -0.37
C CYS A 24 -0.95 10.40 -1.28
N GLU A 25 -1.34 11.56 -0.72
CA GLU A 25 -1.89 12.69 -1.49
C GLU A 25 -0.84 13.26 -2.46
N ASP A 26 0.39 13.46 -2.00
CA ASP A 26 1.50 13.94 -2.83
C ASP A 26 1.83 12.95 -3.98
N PHE A 27 1.77 11.65 -3.70
CA PHE A 27 1.95 10.61 -4.73
C PHE A 27 0.84 10.65 -5.78
N GLU A 28 -0.43 10.81 -5.35
CA GLU A 28 -1.54 10.93 -6.28
C GLU A 28 -1.36 12.13 -7.22
N ALA A 29 -0.90 13.27 -6.70
CA ALA A 29 -0.59 14.45 -7.51
C ALA A 29 0.50 14.16 -8.55
N LEU A 30 1.58 13.48 -8.15
CA LEU A 30 2.64 13.09 -9.08
C LEU A 30 2.11 12.13 -10.17
N PHE A 31 1.26 11.18 -9.79
CA PHE A 31 0.65 10.24 -10.72
C PHE A 31 -0.24 10.95 -11.75
N VAL A 32 -1.09 11.90 -11.31
CA VAL A 32 -1.94 12.72 -12.18
C VAL A 32 -1.09 13.52 -13.17
N SER A 33 -0.03 14.17 -12.68
CA SER A 33 0.91 14.92 -13.54
C SER A 33 1.54 14.00 -14.60
N LYS A 34 1.95 12.79 -14.21
CA LYS A 34 2.51 11.79 -15.14
C LYS A 34 1.48 11.29 -16.15
N MET A 35 0.22 11.18 -15.76
CA MET A 35 -0.87 10.83 -16.66
C MET A 35 -1.02 11.87 -17.76
N PHE A 36 -1.06 13.17 -17.41
CA PHE A 36 -1.13 14.26 -18.39
C PHE A 36 0.09 14.28 -19.32
N GLU A 37 1.28 14.06 -18.78
CA GLU A 37 2.51 13.94 -19.57
C GLU A 37 2.40 12.79 -20.59
N THR A 38 1.91 11.63 -20.16
CA THR A 38 1.78 10.44 -21.01
C THR A 38 0.72 10.63 -22.09
N MET A 39 -0.40 11.27 -21.77
CA MET A 39 -1.45 11.60 -22.75
C MET A 39 -0.92 12.48 -23.87
N ARG A 40 -0.15 13.53 -23.55
CA ARG A 40 0.47 14.42 -24.57
C ARG A 40 1.63 13.78 -25.32
N LYS A 41 2.34 12.83 -24.70
CA LYS A 41 3.34 12.00 -25.39
C LYS A 41 2.69 11.00 -26.36
N SER A 42 1.42 10.65 -26.14
CA SER A 42 0.68 9.72 -26.98
C SER A 42 0.05 10.38 -28.21
N GLU A 43 0.08 11.71 -28.33
CA GLU A 43 -0.23 12.39 -29.59
C GLU A 43 0.92 12.15 -30.58
N ILE A 44 0.58 11.60 -31.75
CA ILE A 44 1.52 11.30 -32.83
C ILE A 44 2.29 12.58 -33.18
N GLU A 45 3.62 12.50 -33.11
CA GLU A 45 4.53 13.50 -33.68
C GLU A 45 4.30 13.59 -35.19
N GLY A 46 3.32 14.38 -35.60
CA GLY A 46 2.92 14.55 -37.00
C GLY A 46 2.22 15.87 -37.28
N GLY A 47 2.12 16.76 -36.29
CA GLY A 47 1.60 18.11 -36.45
C GLY A 47 2.65 19.02 -37.10
N LEU A 48 2.19 19.87 -38.02
CA LEU A 48 2.98 20.85 -38.79
C LEU A 48 3.69 21.94 -37.95
N VAL A 49 3.69 21.82 -36.61
CA VAL A 49 4.14 22.82 -35.64
C VAL A 49 5.21 22.18 -34.75
N GLU A 50 6.42 22.74 -34.77
CA GLU A 50 7.51 22.31 -33.88
C GLU A 50 7.13 22.60 -32.41
N LYS A 51 7.22 21.59 -31.54
CA LYS A 51 7.08 21.76 -30.09
C LYS A 51 8.20 22.69 -29.59
N ASN A 52 7.83 23.78 -28.91
CA ASN A 52 8.79 24.69 -28.31
C ASN A 52 9.13 24.24 -26.88
N GLN A 53 10.42 24.14 -26.55
CA GLN A 53 10.89 23.78 -25.20
C GLN A 53 10.32 24.70 -24.10
N GLY A 54 10.06 25.98 -24.39
CA GLY A 54 9.45 26.89 -23.44
C GLY A 54 8.00 26.50 -23.09
N GLU A 55 7.24 26.09 -24.10
CA GLU A 55 5.85 25.65 -23.94
C GLU A 55 5.76 24.35 -23.11
N GLU A 56 6.70 23.43 -23.30
CA GLU A 56 6.79 22.20 -22.51
C GLU A 56 7.00 22.48 -21.02
N VAL A 57 7.89 23.42 -20.69
CA VAL A 57 8.16 23.82 -19.30
C VAL A 57 6.92 24.45 -18.66
N PHE A 58 6.29 25.43 -19.31
CA PHE A 58 5.09 26.07 -18.77
C PHE A 58 3.92 25.08 -18.63
N THR A 59 3.76 24.18 -19.60
CA THR A 59 2.73 23.13 -19.54
C THR A 59 2.97 22.20 -18.36
N SER A 60 4.22 21.75 -18.14
CA SER A 60 4.55 20.89 -17.00
C SER A 60 4.27 21.54 -15.64
N MET A 61 4.54 22.85 -15.52
CA MET A 61 4.20 23.62 -14.31
C MET A 61 2.68 23.69 -14.11
N LEU A 62 1.94 23.95 -15.19
CA LEU A 62 0.48 23.96 -15.16
C LEU A 62 -0.10 22.61 -14.73
N ASP A 63 0.39 21.50 -15.28
CA ASP A 63 -0.08 20.16 -14.92
C ASP A 63 0.19 19.84 -13.46
N SER A 64 1.32 20.28 -12.93
CA SER A 64 1.67 20.08 -11.53
C SER A 64 0.66 20.79 -10.61
N GLU A 65 0.31 22.03 -10.92
CA GLU A 65 -0.70 22.79 -10.17
C GLU A 65 -2.10 22.17 -10.30
N ILE A 66 -2.50 21.79 -11.52
CA ILE A 66 -3.79 21.10 -11.75
C ILE A 66 -3.84 19.80 -10.96
N ALA A 67 -2.75 19.03 -10.95
CA ALA A 67 -2.67 17.80 -10.18
C ALA A 67 -2.80 18.04 -8.67
N GLN A 68 -2.10 19.04 -8.12
CA GLN A 68 -2.23 19.40 -6.71
C GLN A 68 -3.64 19.87 -6.33
N LEU A 69 -4.26 20.69 -7.17
CA LEU A 69 -5.62 21.17 -6.97
C LEU A 69 -6.63 20.01 -7.04
N SER A 70 -6.42 19.08 -7.97
CA SER A 70 -7.28 17.90 -8.13
C SER A 70 -7.27 17.03 -6.89
N VAL A 71 -6.10 16.77 -6.29
CA VAL A 71 -5.98 16.01 -5.05
C VAL A 71 -6.66 16.72 -3.87
N LYS A 72 -6.45 18.05 -3.74
CA LYS A 72 -7.11 18.85 -2.69
C LYS A 72 -8.64 18.84 -2.79
N GLY A 73 -9.18 18.76 -4.01
CA GLY A 73 -10.61 18.71 -4.30
C GLY A 73 -11.28 17.34 -4.09
N GLY A 74 -10.53 16.31 -3.70
CA GLY A 74 -11.05 14.94 -3.52
C GLY A 74 -10.47 13.90 -4.48
N GLY A 75 -9.66 14.32 -5.46
CA GLY A 75 -8.83 13.47 -6.30
C GLY A 75 -9.59 12.41 -7.11
N MET A 76 -8.83 11.45 -7.62
CA MET A 76 -9.32 10.19 -8.19
C MET A 76 -9.50 9.12 -7.10
N GLY A 77 -9.02 9.38 -5.88
CA GLY A 77 -9.17 8.49 -4.73
C GLY A 77 -8.06 7.44 -4.61
N LEU A 78 -7.04 7.49 -5.47
CA LEU A 78 -5.92 6.57 -5.44
C LEU A 78 -5.09 6.74 -4.15
N GLY A 79 -4.82 7.98 -3.74
CA GLY A 79 -4.13 8.27 -2.49
C GLY A 79 -4.90 7.76 -1.28
N LYS A 80 -6.24 7.80 -1.32
CA LYS A 80 -7.09 7.23 -0.27
C LYS A 80 -6.97 5.70 -0.22
N MET A 81 -7.03 5.01 -1.36
CA MET A 81 -6.87 3.55 -1.41
C MET A 81 -5.48 3.12 -0.92
N MET A 82 -4.43 3.85 -1.30
CA MET A 82 -3.08 3.60 -0.79
C MET A 82 -2.99 3.85 0.72
N PHE A 83 -3.58 4.95 1.20
CA PHE A 83 -3.62 5.24 2.63
C PHE A 83 -4.33 4.13 3.41
N GLU A 84 -5.50 3.65 2.96
CA GLU A 84 -6.23 2.55 3.61
C GLU A 84 -5.45 1.23 3.61
N SER A 85 -4.64 1.00 2.56
CA SER A 85 -3.80 -0.19 2.47
C SER A 85 -2.60 -0.06 3.42
N LEU A 86 -1.90 1.07 3.40
CA LEU A 86 -0.68 1.32 4.16
C LEU A 86 -0.92 1.63 5.63
N SER A 87 -2.06 2.21 6.01
CA SER A 87 -2.39 2.54 7.39
C SER A 87 -2.48 1.28 8.26
N LYS A 88 -2.86 0.13 7.68
CA LYS A 88 -2.86 -1.18 8.34
C LYS A 88 -1.48 -1.64 8.81
N TYR A 89 -0.43 -1.07 8.22
CA TYR A 89 0.96 -1.38 8.53
C TYR A 89 1.55 -0.44 9.59
N LEU A 90 0.90 0.69 9.91
CA LEU A 90 1.41 1.66 10.89
C LEU A 90 1.36 1.17 12.34
N ASP A 91 0.41 0.30 12.69
CA ASP A 91 0.28 -0.27 14.03
C ASP A 91 1.28 -1.42 14.31
N ASN A 92 1.90 -1.94 13.25
CA ASN A 92 2.86 -3.03 13.34
C ASN A 92 4.29 -2.48 13.40
N ASP A 93 4.68 -1.99 14.58
CA ASP A 93 6.04 -1.53 14.92
C ASP A 93 7.04 -2.71 15.05
N LYS A 94 7.05 -3.59 14.04
CA LYS A 94 8.07 -4.62 13.84
C LYS A 94 8.56 -4.48 12.40
N GLY A 95 9.69 -3.78 12.26
CA GLY A 95 10.22 -3.20 11.02
C GLY A 95 10.65 -4.18 9.92
N ASN A 96 9.75 -5.05 9.44
CA ASN A 96 9.80 -5.74 8.15
C ASN A 96 8.42 -6.33 7.85
N ASN A 97 7.62 -5.63 7.04
CA ASN A 97 6.24 -6.02 6.73
C ASN A 97 5.98 -6.02 5.20
N PHE A 98 6.88 -6.65 4.45
CA PHE A 98 6.42 -7.40 3.29
C PHE A 98 5.53 -8.53 3.83
N PRO A 99 4.45 -8.96 3.16
CA PRO A 99 3.78 -10.18 3.53
C PRO A 99 4.81 -11.30 3.41
N ALA A 100 5.49 -11.63 4.51
CA ALA A 100 6.04 -12.93 4.72
C ALA A 100 4.79 -13.80 4.68
N GLN A 101 4.56 -14.42 3.52
CA GLN A 101 3.70 -15.57 3.43
C GLN A 101 4.16 -16.44 4.59
N GLU A 102 3.34 -16.54 5.64
CA GLU A 102 3.54 -17.51 6.68
C GLU A 102 3.25 -18.85 6.02
N LYS A 103 4.18 -19.31 5.18
CA LYS A 103 4.30 -20.72 4.87
C LYS A 103 4.83 -21.32 6.15
N THR A 104 3.95 -21.49 7.14
CA THR A 104 4.10 -22.60 8.07
C THR A 104 4.16 -23.82 7.16
N ALA A 105 5.37 -24.29 6.87
CA ALA A 105 5.55 -25.62 6.31
C ALA A 105 4.69 -26.55 7.17
N PRO A 106 3.86 -27.42 6.58
CA PRO A 106 2.97 -28.28 7.36
C PRO A 106 3.83 -28.96 8.42
N THR A 107 3.48 -28.73 9.69
CA THR A 107 4.24 -29.31 10.78
C THR A 107 4.13 -30.84 10.70
N GLY A 108 5.08 -31.58 11.28
CA GLY A 108 5.04 -33.05 11.23
C GLY A 108 3.70 -33.64 11.67
N SER A 109 2.99 -32.97 12.59
CA SER A 109 1.62 -33.28 13.01
C SER A 109 0.57 -33.07 11.91
N ASP A 110 0.70 -32.05 11.09
CA ASP A 110 -0.25 -31.76 10.00
C ASP A 110 -0.10 -32.79 8.88
N ILE A 111 1.14 -33.17 8.57
CA ILE A 111 1.43 -34.25 7.59
C ILE A 111 0.92 -35.59 8.12
N LEU A 112 1.05 -35.86 9.42
CA LEU A 112 0.58 -37.10 10.02
C LEU A 112 -0.96 -37.22 9.99
N LYS A 113 -1.67 -36.11 10.25
CA LYS A 113 -3.14 -36.05 10.15
C LYS A 113 -3.63 -36.26 8.72
N LEU A 114 -3.00 -35.60 7.75
CA LEU A 114 -3.29 -35.81 6.32
C LEU A 114 -3.03 -37.26 5.90
N ARG A 115 -1.96 -37.88 6.40
CA ARG A 115 -1.69 -39.30 6.14
C ARG A 115 -2.75 -40.21 6.75
N GLN A 116 -3.20 -39.94 7.98
CA GLN A 116 -4.28 -40.70 8.63
C GLN A 116 -5.61 -40.58 7.89
N GLU A 117 -5.97 -39.37 7.44
CA GLU A 117 -7.19 -39.13 6.66
C GLU A 117 -7.14 -39.83 5.30
N LEU A 118 -5.98 -39.84 4.63
CA LEU A 118 -5.81 -40.48 3.32
C LEU A 118 -5.63 -42.00 3.42
N SER A 119 -5.08 -42.53 4.51
CA SER A 119 -4.86 -43.98 4.67
C SER A 119 -6.06 -44.72 5.25
N GLY A 120 -7.14 -44.01 5.64
CA GLY A 120 -8.40 -44.61 6.14
C GLY A 120 -8.22 -45.59 7.31
N THR A 121 -7.06 -45.55 7.98
CA THR A 121 -6.66 -46.52 9.01
C THR A 121 -6.41 -45.75 10.29
N ASP A 122 -7.46 -45.65 11.09
CA ASP A 122 -7.36 -45.21 12.47
C ASP A 122 -6.66 -46.33 13.26
N VAL A 123 -5.33 -46.30 13.28
CA VAL A 123 -4.47 -47.24 14.02
C VAL A 123 -4.80 -47.32 15.51
N ALA A 124 -5.57 -46.38 16.07
CA ALA A 124 -6.07 -46.47 17.44
C ALA A 124 -7.14 -47.56 17.61
N SER A 125 -7.88 -47.91 16.54
CA SER A 125 -8.92 -48.95 16.61
C SER A 125 -8.38 -50.38 16.53
N ASP A 126 -7.23 -50.60 15.89
CA ASP A 126 -6.67 -51.94 15.66
C ASP A 126 -5.92 -52.52 16.87
N ILE A 127 -5.53 -51.68 17.84
CA ILE A 127 -4.84 -52.14 19.06
C ILE A 127 -5.85 -52.62 20.12
N ALA A 128 -7.12 -52.17 20.06
CA ALA A 128 -8.17 -52.57 20.99
C ALA A 128 -8.80 -53.94 20.68
N VAL A 129 -8.50 -54.56 19.54
CA VAL A 129 -9.15 -55.80 19.06
C VAL A 129 -8.28 -57.07 19.30
N ARG A 130 -7.08 -56.94 19.86
CA ARG A 130 -6.18 -58.09 20.14
C ARG A 130 -5.73 -58.22 21.61
N GLN A 131 -6.66 -58.10 22.55
CA GLN A 131 -6.54 -58.78 23.85
C GLN A 131 -7.69 -59.75 24.05
#